data_AF-A0A972ASY4-F1
#
_entry.id   AF-A0A972ASY4-F1
#
_cell.length_a   1.000
_cell.length_b   1.000
_cell.length_c   1.000
_cell.angle_alpha   90.00
_cell.angle_beta   90.00
_cell.angle_gamma   90.00
#
_symmetry.space_group_name_H-M   'P 1'
#
loop_
_entity.id
_entity.type
_entity.pdbx_description
1 polymer ?
#
loop_
_entity_poly.entity_id
_entity_poly.type
_entity_poly.pdbx_seq_one_letter_code
_entity_poly.pdbx_strand_id
1 'polypeptide(L)'
;MKRYFLLLVILIILGGGSPLPGQEAPQVLLLSSSLDYFSTFLEVHLRRLLSPSRVRLIPLCSLEELSLGFPPEKAFLIVFLGEEKYFSSILSQIPQDKEPLLLFWEGVAPPSGFPSCKIRVEVEEVIEVFRREVVEKLFLDDHFTIWGVGKIAPPLRQGLNEEFYPRFREIGENDKDTLKQLISNREKSLIIAGNAEAGRQLIDKFSEVESPPPLVVLEASPEMLFALLQGKIEAVVDFKPSQLAQEIANLIDCFCANKPIPEFITIHPCLILPHSIEEADGYEVISRCLMCQ
;
A
#
# COMPACT_ATOMS: atom_id res chain seq x y z
N MET A 1 18.07 -5.75 -11.41
CA MET A 1 18.29 -4.39 -10.84
C MET A 1 18.23 -3.25 -11.87
N LYS A 2 19.01 -3.24 -12.97
CA LYS A 2 19.02 -2.10 -13.92
C LYS A 2 17.70 -1.80 -14.65
N ARG A 3 16.83 -2.79 -14.89
CA ARG A 3 15.53 -2.61 -15.58
C ARG A 3 14.45 -1.95 -14.71
N TYR A 4 14.40 -2.28 -13.42
CA TYR A 4 13.45 -1.67 -12.47
C TYR A 4 13.80 -0.21 -12.17
N PHE A 5 15.09 0.12 -12.11
CA PHE A 5 15.55 1.50 -11.96
C PHE A 5 15.17 2.37 -13.16
N LEU A 6 15.27 1.82 -14.39
CA LEU A 6 14.87 2.53 -15.61
C LEU A 6 13.35 2.80 -15.65
N LEU A 7 12.54 1.85 -15.20
CA LEU A 7 11.08 1.98 -15.16
C LEU A 7 10.61 3.02 -14.14
N LEU A 8 11.26 3.07 -12.97
CA LEU A 8 11.03 4.10 -11.96
C LEU A 8 11.44 5.50 -12.48
N VAL A 9 12.57 5.59 -13.19
CA VAL A 9 13.03 6.83 -13.82
C VAL A 9 12.06 7.30 -14.92
N ILE A 10 11.52 6.39 -15.73
CA ILE A 10 10.53 6.73 -16.77
C ILE A 10 9.21 7.24 -16.16
N LEU A 11 8.76 6.64 -15.04
CA LEU A 11 7.56 7.11 -14.31
C LEU A 11 7.79 8.48 -13.65
N ILE A 12 8.98 8.75 -13.13
CA ILE A 12 9.36 10.06 -12.56
C ILE A 12 9.40 11.15 -13.65
N ILE A 13 9.93 10.85 -14.84
CA ILE A 13 10.07 11.81 -15.94
C ILE A 13 8.72 12.13 -16.59
N LEU A 14 7.83 11.16 -16.75
CA LEU A 14 6.52 11.35 -17.41
C LEU A 14 5.45 11.97 -16.52
N GLY A 15 5.69 12.08 -15.22
CA GLY A 15 4.86 12.91 -14.34
C GLY A 15 4.97 14.41 -14.66
N GLY A 16 6.03 14.87 -15.34
CA GLY A 16 6.44 16.27 -15.46
C GLY A 16 5.53 17.24 -16.23
N GLY A 17 4.47 17.76 -15.62
CA GLY A 17 3.92 19.08 -15.96
C GLY A 17 4.84 20.22 -15.49
N SER A 18 5.20 21.14 -16.38
CA SER A 18 5.97 22.35 -16.02
C SER A 18 5.09 23.34 -15.26
N PRO A 19 5.55 23.91 -14.13
CA PRO A 19 4.79 24.93 -13.41
C PRO A 19 4.76 26.24 -14.20
N LEU A 20 3.60 26.91 -14.21
CA LEU A 20 3.48 28.30 -14.63
C LEU A 20 4.34 29.19 -13.70
N PRO A 21 5.08 30.17 -14.23
CA PRO A 21 5.92 31.03 -13.41
C PRO A 21 5.06 32.03 -12.63
N GLY A 22 5.18 32.06 -11.30
CA GLY A 22 4.75 33.20 -10.48
C GLY A 22 3.99 32.93 -9.18
N GLN A 23 3.64 31.69 -8.83
CA GLN A 23 3.10 31.37 -7.51
C GLN A 23 3.85 30.19 -6.89
N GLU A 24 4.44 30.40 -5.71
CA GLU A 24 5.00 29.30 -4.93
C GLU A 24 3.85 28.39 -4.48
N ALA A 25 3.72 27.25 -5.16
CA ALA A 25 2.54 26.41 -5.00
C ALA A 25 2.66 25.54 -3.72
N PRO A 26 1.61 25.44 -2.88
CA PRO A 26 1.59 24.64 -1.66
C PRO A 26 2.07 23.21 -1.92
N GLN A 27 2.93 22.70 -1.03
CA GLN A 27 3.55 21.37 -1.17
C GLN A 27 2.81 20.33 -0.33
N VAL A 28 2.54 19.16 -0.94
CA VAL A 28 2.13 17.92 -0.29
C VAL A 28 3.37 17.09 -0.01
N LEU A 29 3.59 16.78 1.27
CA LEU A 29 4.68 15.92 1.71
C LEU A 29 4.14 14.54 2.04
N LEU A 30 4.65 13.51 1.38
CA LEU A 30 4.37 12.11 1.71
C LEU A 30 5.54 11.56 2.51
N LEU A 31 5.31 11.17 3.76
CA LEU A 31 6.32 10.68 4.68
C LEU A 31 6.09 9.19 4.89
N SER A 32 6.98 8.35 4.37
CA SER A 32 6.79 6.88 4.35
C SER A 32 7.98 6.15 4.93
N SER A 33 7.75 5.10 5.73
CA SER A 33 8.83 4.26 6.27
C SER A 33 9.56 3.44 5.20
N SER A 34 8.91 3.21 4.07
CA SER A 34 9.38 2.39 2.95
C SER A 34 9.04 3.06 1.62
N LEU A 35 9.82 2.75 0.59
CA LEU A 35 9.49 3.03 -0.81
C LEU A 35 8.80 1.81 -1.44
N ASP A 36 7.70 1.40 -0.83
CA ASP A 36 6.87 0.28 -1.27
C ASP A 36 5.91 0.69 -2.40
N TYR A 37 5.14 -0.28 -2.89
CA TYR A 37 4.15 -0.06 -3.95
C TYR A 37 3.19 1.08 -3.60
N PHE A 38 2.58 1.03 -2.41
CA PHE A 38 1.52 1.95 -2.05
C PHE A 38 1.99 3.41 -2.03
N SER A 39 3.08 3.70 -1.32
CA SER A 39 3.62 5.06 -1.21
C SER A 39 4.10 5.62 -2.55
N THR A 40 4.73 4.78 -3.38
CA THR A 40 5.23 5.16 -4.70
C THR A 40 4.09 5.46 -5.68
N PHE A 41 3.08 4.60 -5.73
CA PHE A 41 1.93 4.81 -6.62
C PHE A 41 1.06 5.98 -6.16
N LEU A 42 0.90 6.17 -4.84
CA LEU A 42 0.22 7.35 -4.31
C LEU A 42 0.89 8.64 -4.79
N GLU A 43 2.23 8.71 -4.76
CA GLU A 43 2.97 9.86 -5.30
C GLU A 43 2.68 10.08 -6.78
N VAL A 44 2.70 9.02 -7.60
CA VAL A 44 2.42 9.10 -9.05
C VAL A 44 1.02 9.67 -9.29
N HIS A 45 0.00 9.17 -8.61
CA HIS A 45 -1.38 9.65 -8.77
C HIS A 45 -1.54 11.10 -8.28
N LEU A 46 -0.95 11.46 -7.14
CA LEU A 46 -1.00 12.84 -6.65
C LEU A 46 -0.29 13.82 -7.56
N ARG A 47 0.85 13.47 -8.15
CA ARG A 47 1.55 14.34 -9.12
C ARG A 47 0.71 14.59 -10.38
N ARG A 48 -0.10 13.61 -10.80
CA ARG A 48 -1.05 13.76 -11.91
C ARG A 48 -2.19 14.72 -11.57
N LEU A 49 -2.68 14.68 -10.33
CA LEU A 49 -3.80 15.53 -9.87
C LEU A 49 -3.36 16.96 -9.50
N LEU A 50 -2.24 17.12 -8.81
CA LEU A 50 -1.86 18.38 -8.13
C LEU A 50 -0.74 19.17 -8.82
N SER A 51 -0.16 18.65 -9.90
CA SER A 51 1.11 19.06 -10.54
C SER A 51 2.37 18.53 -9.83
N PRO A 52 3.43 18.15 -10.58
CA PRO A 52 4.57 17.41 -10.03
C PRO A 52 5.41 18.18 -9.03
N SER A 53 5.56 19.49 -9.25
CA SER A 53 6.37 20.36 -8.38
C SER A 53 5.79 20.52 -6.97
N ARG A 54 4.54 20.08 -6.76
CA ARG A 54 3.83 20.19 -5.49
C ARG A 54 3.92 18.95 -4.62
N VAL A 55 4.34 17.79 -5.12
CA VAL A 55 4.30 16.54 -4.34
C VAL A 55 5.71 16.02 -4.12
N ARG A 56 6.06 15.73 -2.87
CA ARG A 56 7.36 15.15 -2.50
C ARG A 56 7.17 13.93 -1.61
N LEU A 57 7.65 12.78 -2.07
CA LEU A 57 7.84 11.59 -1.24
C LEU A 57 9.19 11.64 -0.52
N ILE A 58 9.17 11.47 0.80
CA ILE A 58 10.34 11.50 1.69
C ILE A 58 10.36 10.22 2.52
N PRO A 59 11.39 9.37 2.36
CA PRO A 59 11.58 8.20 3.22
C PRO A 59 11.92 8.59 4.67
N LEU A 60 11.25 7.98 5.66
CA LEU A 60 11.47 8.26 7.08
C LEU A 60 12.87 7.85 7.56
N CYS A 61 13.49 6.82 6.96
CA CYS A 61 14.87 6.44 7.25
C CYS A 61 15.89 7.56 6.92
N SER A 62 15.54 8.46 6.00
CA SER A 62 16.34 9.65 5.71
C SER A 62 16.20 10.74 6.79
N LEU A 63 15.21 10.66 7.68
CA LEU A 63 14.98 11.65 8.74
C LEU A 63 15.83 11.42 9.98
N GLU A 64 16.24 10.17 10.27
CA GLU A 64 17.12 9.87 11.42
C GLU A 64 18.56 10.40 11.22
N GLU A 65 18.97 10.65 9.97
CA GLU A 65 20.34 11.08 9.63
C GLU A 65 20.44 12.50 9.03
N LEU A 66 19.32 13.15 8.66
CA LEU A 66 19.34 14.47 8.03
C LEU A 66 18.79 15.57 8.94
N SER A 67 19.60 16.62 9.15
CA SER A 67 19.06 17.98 9.22
C SER A 67 18.34 18.23 7.90
N LEU A 68 17.01 18.32 7.96
CA LEU A 68 16.20 18.14 6.78
C LEU A 68 16.34 19.31 5.81
N GLY A 69 16.92 19.03 4.64
CA GLY A 69 16.94 19.94 3.50
C GLY A 69 15.58 20.09 2.80
N PHE A 70 14.46 19.87 3.49
CA PHE A 70 13.13 20.22 2.97
C PHE A 70 12.62 21.46 3.70
N PRO A 71 11.92 22.40 3.02
CA PRO A 71 11.38 23.60 3.66
C PRO A 71 9.97 23.32 4.22
N PRO A 72 9.82 22.97 5.53
CA PRO A 72 8.50 22.73 6.15
C PRO A 72 7.59 23.96 6.05
N GLU A 73 8.17 25.15 5.92
CA GLU A 73 7.49 26.43 5.72
C GLU A 73 6.52 26.45 4.52
N LYS A 74 6.72 25.56 3.54
CA LYS A 74 5.92 25.47 2.30
C LYS A 74 4.96 24.27 2.29
N ALA A 75 4.97 23.45 3.33
CA ALA A 75 4.10 22.28 3.44
C ALA A 75 2.67 22.72 3.78
N PHE A 76 1.73 22.28 2.96
CA PHE A 76 0.31 22.55 3.12
C PHE A 76 -0.44 21.33 3.65
N LEU A 77 -0.06 20.15 3.16
CA LEU A 77 -0.56 18.86 3.60
C LEU A 77 0.65 17.96 3.87
N ILE A 78 0.62 17.26 5.01
CA ILE A 78 1.59 16.23 5.36
C ILE A 78 0.85 14.92 5.54
N VAL A 79 1.17 13.95 4.70
CA VAL A 79 0.63 12.59 4.72
C VAL A 79 1.65 11.67 5.38
N PHE A 80 1.28 11.08 6.50
CA PHE A 80 2.11 10.15 7.25
C PHE A 80 1.68 8.72 6.97
N LEU A 81 2.57 7.99 6.31
CA LEU A 81 2.42 6.58 5.96
C LEU A 81 3.37 5.67 6.76
N GLY A 82 3.87 6.14 7.91
CA GLY A 82 4.81 5.38 8.75
C GLY A 82 4.41 5.32 10.21
N GLU A 83 5.37 4.94 11.06
CA GLU A 83 5.14 4.69 12.49
C GLU A 83 5.06 5.96 13.33
N GLU A 84 4.29 5.92 14.41
CA GLU A 84 4.04 7.08 15.27
C GLU A 84 5.31 7.67 15.90
N LYS A 85 6.35 6.86 16.09
CA LYS A 85 7.63 7.27 16.69
C LYS A 85 8.30 8.43 15.97
N TYR A 86 7.97 8.65 14.70
CA TYR A 86 8.53 9.73 13.89
C TYR A 86 7.77 11.07 14.01
N PHE A 87 6.54 11.09 14.54
CA PHE A 87 5.71 12.30 14.59
C PHE A 87 6.37 13.46 15.32
N SER A 88 6.88 13.21 16.53
CA SER A 88 7.47 14.28 17.35
C SER A 88 8.66 14.96 16.66
N SER A 89 9.51 14.17 16.00
CA SER A 89 10.66 14.68 15.25
C SER A 89 10.21 15.54 14.06
N ILE A 90 9.17 15.12 13.34
CA ILE A 90 8.66 15.84 12.17
C ILE A 90 7.93 17.12 12.58
N LEU A 91 7.05 17.05 13.57
CA LEU A 91 6.25 18.19 14.03
C LEU A 91 7.10 19.28 14.68
N SER A 92 8.18 18.92 15.37
CA SER A 92 9.10 19.90 15.96
C SER A 92 9.82 20.78 14.93
N GLN A 93 9.79 20.40 13.66
CA GLN A 93 10.39 21.15 12.55
C GLN A 93 9.38 22.04 11.83
N ILE A 94 8.08 21.92 12.12
CA ILE A 94 7.04 22.77 11.54
C ILE A 94 7.05 24.10 12.31
N PRO A 95 7.19 25.25 11.63
CA PRO A 95 7.11 26.56 12.28
C PRO A 95 5.79 26.73 13.04
N GLN A 96 5.83 27.31 14.24
CA GLN A 96 4.65 27.45 15.11
C GLN A 96 3.53 28.32 14.52
N ASP A 97 3.84 29.18 13.55
CA ASP A 97 2.90 30.02 12.81
C ASP A 97 2.24 29.28 11.63
N LYS A 98 2.56 28.01 11.42
CA LYS A 98 2.02 27.18 10.35
C LYS A 98 1.11 26.09 10.91
N GLU A 99 -0.06 25.95 10.29
CA GLU A 99 -1.04 24.90 10.58
C GLU A 99 -1.24 24.03 9.33
N PRO A 100 -0.26 23.20 8.94
CA PRO A 100 -0.47 22.25 7.85
C PRO A 100 -1.54 21.23 8.23
N LEU A 101 -2.31 20.81 7.22
CA LEU A 101 -3.22 19.68 7.38
C LEU A 101 -2.42 18.39 7.52
N LEU A 102 -2.79 17.55 8.47
CA LEU A 102 -2.17 16.26 8.70
C LEU A 102 -3.12 15.13 8.27
N LEU A 103 -2.59 14.17 7.53
CA LEU A 103 -3.29 12.95 7.14
C LEU A 103 -2.50 11.74 7.59
N PHE A 104 -3.13 10.78 8.26
CA PHE A 104 -2.44 9.61 8.84
C PHE A 104 -3.41 8.43 8.98
N TRP A 105 -2.90 7.21 9.17
CA TRP A 105 -3.72 6.00 9.34
C TRP A 105 -4.62 6.04 10.57
N GLU A 106 -5.81 5.44 10.47
CA GLU A 106 -6.66 5.17 11.64
C GLU A 106 -5.91 4.32 12.68
N GLY A 107 -6.14 4.62 13.96
CA GLY A 107 -5.40 4.03 15.08
C GLY A 107 -4.17 4.82 15.51
N VAL A 108 -3.75 5.80 14.70
CA VAL A 108 -2.73 6.76 15.09
C VAL A 108 -3.34 7.95 15.84
N ALA A 109 -2.74 8.34 16.95
CA ALA A 109 -3.18 9.51 17.72
C ALA A 109 -2.78 10.82 17.01
N PRO A 110 -3.73 11.72 16.66
CA PRO A 110 -3.38 13.01 16.09
C PRO A 110 -2.55 13.83 17.07
N PRO A 111 -1.55 14.57 16.60
CA PRO A 111 -0.96 15.63 17.41
C PRO A 111 -1.99 16.73 17.68
N SER A 112 -2.08 17.16 18.94
CA SER A 112 -3.00 18.21 19.36
C SER A 112 -2.65 19.55 18.72
N GLY A 113 -3.68 20.29 18.29
CA GLY A 113 -3.50 21.66 17.79
C GLY A 113 -3.26 21.76 16.28
N PHE A 114 -3.29 20.66 15.54
CA PHE A 114 -3.22 20.67 14.07
C PHE A 114 -4.54 20.20 13.45
N PRO A 115 -4.98 20.82 12.34
CA PRO A 115 -6.06 20.28 11.54
C PRO A 115 -5.66 18.89 11.03
N SER A 116 -6.53 17.90 11.21
CA SER A 116 -6.20 16.50 10.92
C SER A 116 -7.36 15.72 10.33
N CYS A 117 -7.02 14.71 9.54
CA CYS A 117 -7.91 13.72 8.97
C CYS A 117 -7.24 12.33 9.06
N LYS A 118 -8.05 11.27 9.22
CA LYS A 118 -7.58 9.89 9.33
C LYS A 118 -7.88 9.09 8.07
N ILE A 119 -7.01 8.17 7.69
CA ILE A 119 -7.24 7.20 6.61
C ILE A 119 -7.80 5.92 7.25
N ARG A 120 -9.06 5.63 6.97
CA ARG A 120 -9.72 4.36 7.32
C ARG A 120 -9.65 3.40 6.13
N VAL A 121 -9.40 2.13 6.41
CA VAL A 121 -9.44 1.05 5.41
C VAL A 121 -10.64 0.17 5.73
N GLU A 122 -11.62 0.13 4.83
CA GLU A 122 -12.78 -0.77 4.95
C GLU A 122 -12.53 -2.05 4.17
N VAL A 123 -12.56 -3.19 4.86
CA VAL A 123 -12.12 -4.48 4.32
C VAL A 123 -13.24 -5.50 4.09
N GLU A 124 -14.48 -5.19 4.47
CA GLU A 124 -15.59 -6.15 4.41
C GLU A 124 -15.77 -6.73 3.00
N GLU A 125 -15.78 -5.86 1.97
CA GLU A 125 -15.95 -6.27 0.58
C GLU A 125 -14.79 -7.15 0.08
N VAL A 126 -13.54 -6.78 0.38
CA VAL A 126 -12.37 -7.58 -0.06
C VAL A 126 -12.34 -8.96 0.62
N ILE A 127 -12.78 -9.05 1.88
CA ILE A 127 -12.88 -10.33 2.60
C ILE A 127 -14.01 -11.19 2.03
N GLU A 128 -15.17 -10.61 1.72
CA GLU A 128 -16.28 -11.32 1.10
C GLU A 128 -15.89 -11.88 -0.28
N VAL A 129 -15.25 -11.05 -1.12
CA VAL A 129 -14.78 -11.47 -2.44
C VAL A 129 -13.68 -12.53 -2.32
N PHE A 130 -12.76 -12.40 -1.36
CA PHE A 130 -11.73 -13.40 -1.09
C PHE A 130 -12.33 -14.76 -0.71
N ARG A 131 -13.33 -14.77 0.17
CA ARG A 131 -14.06 -16.00 0.53
C ARG A 131 -14.68 -16.67 -0.70
N ARG A 132 -15.46 -15.91 -1.47
CA ARG A 132 -16.23 -16.43 -2.62
C ARG A 132 -15.34 -16.85 -3.78
N GLU A 133 -14.36 -16.03 -4.14
CA GLU A 133 -13.59 -16.19 -5.37
C GLU A 133 -12.33 -17.02 -5.20
N VAL A 134 -11.77 -17.10 -3.99
CA VAL A 134 -10.54 -17.85 -3.72
C VAL A 134 -10.85 -19.09 -2.87
N VAL A 135 -11.38 -18.90 -1.67
CA VAL A 135 -11.52 -20.00 -0.70
C VAL A 135 -12.54 -21.05 -1.17
N GLU A 136 -13.76 -20.64 -1.50
CA GLU A 136 -14.83 -21.57 -1.93
C GLU A 136 -14.52 -22.28 -3.25
N LYS A 137 -13.67 -21.69 -4.10
CA LYS A 137 -13.25 -22.32 -5.36
C LYS A 137 -12.09 -23.30 -5.16
N LEU A 138 -11.22 -23.05 -4.21
CA LEU A 138 -10.08 -23.92 -3.90
C LEU A 138 -10.47 -25.10 -2.98
N PHE A 139 -11.41 -24.89 -2.06
CA PHE A 139 -11.78 -25.87 -1.05
C PHE A 139 -13.29 -26.15 -1.09
N LEU A 140 -13.63 -27.40 -1.45
CA LEU A 140 -15.02 -27.88 -1.50
C LEU A 140 -15.57 -28.31 -0.14
N ASP A 141 -14.71 -28.39 0.87
CA ASP A 141 -15.03 -28.78 2.24
C ASP A 141 -14.37 -27.80 3.23
N ASP A 142 -14.83 -27.80 4.48
CA ASP A 142 -14.30 -26.92 5.52
C ASP A 142 -12.97 -27.39 6.13
N HIS A 143 -12.36 -28.46 5.59
CA HIS A 143 -11.13 -29.06 6.12
C HIS A 143 -9.88 -28.45 5.47
N PHE A 144 -9.64 -27.17 5.77
CA PHE A 144 -8.44 -26.45 5.35
C PHE A 144 -7.94 -25.47 6.42
N THR A 145 -6.69 -25.02 6.25
CA THR A 145 -6.07 -23.98 7.10
C THR A 145 -5.60 -22.82 6.22
N ILE A 146 -5.72 -21.59 6.72
CA ILE A 146 -5.16 -20.39 6.09
C ILE A 146 -3.97 -19.92 6.93
N TRP A 147 -2.80 -19.79 6.30
CA TRP A 147 -1.57 -19.37 6.96
C TRP A 147 -1.12 -17.99 6.46
N GLY A 148 -1.16 -17.00 7.35
CA GLY A 148 -0.56 -15.69 7.15
C GLY A 148 0.95 -15.70 7.36
N VAL A 149 1.70 -15.13 6.43
CA VAL A 149 3.17 -15.03 6.47
C VAL A 149 3.60 -13.59 6.24
N GLY A 150 4.48 -13.08 7.11
CA GLY A 150 4.93 -11.69 7.08
C GLY A 150 3.92 -10.73 7.71
N LYS A 151 4.22 -9.43 7.63
CA LYS A 151 3.40 -8.38 8.25
C LYS A 151 2.11 -8.15 7.46
N ILE A 152 0.98 -8.65 7.97
CA ILE A 152 -0.36 -8.37 7.44
C ILE A 152 -0.87 -7.05 8.02
N ALA A 153 -1.46 -6.20 7.18
CA ALA A 153 -2.07 -4.95 7.59
C ALA A 153 -3.18 -5.19 8.64
N PRO A 154 -3.23 -4.43 9.76
CA PRO A 154 -4.17 -4.72 10.85
C PRO A 154 -5.66 -4.84 10.43
N PRO A 155 -6.20 -3.98 9.55
CA PRO A 155 -7.59 -4.12 9.09
C PRO A 155 -7.86 -5.46 8.40
N LEU A 156 -6.96 -5.87 7.49
CA LEU A 156 -7.08 -7.17 6.81
C LEU A 156 -6.91 -8.35 7.77
N ARG A 157 -5.97 -8.25 8.71
CA ARG A 157 -5.78 -9.28 9.75
C ARG A 157 -7.07 -9.50 10.54
N GLN A 158 -7.71 -8.41 10.97
CA GLN A 158 -8.96 -8.48 11.72
C GLN A 158 -10.06 -9.16 10.90
N GLY A 159 -10.30 -8.69 9.66
CA GLY A 159 -11.31 -9.27 8.78
C GLY A 159 -11.07 -10.75 8.45
N LEU A 160 -9.81 -11.14 8.20
CA LEU A 160 -9.44 -12.55 7.99
C LEU A 160 -9.68 -13.41 9.23
N ASN A 161 -9.38 -12.88 10.42
CA ASN A 161 -9.60 -13.60 11.66
C ASN A 161 -11.10 -13.75 11.96
N GLU A 162 -11.89 -12.70 11.79
CA GLU A 162 -13.34 -12.74 12.04
C GLU A 162 -14.05 -13.73 11.09
N GLU A 163 -13.71 -13.71 9.81
CA GLU A 163 -14.35 -14.57 8.80
C GLU A 163 -13.90 -16.04 8.89
N PHE A 164 -12.60 -16.27 9.13
CA PHE A 164 -12.03 -17.62 9.00
C PHE A 164 -11.62 -18.25 10.33
N TYR A 165 -12.02 -17.72 11.50
CA TYR A 165 -11.71 -18.37 12.79
C TYR A 165 -12.33 -19.78 12.89
N PRO A 166 -11.60 -20.81 13.40
CA PRO A 166 -10.21 -20.83 13.87
C PRO A 166 -9.19 -21.28 12.81
N ARG A 167 -9.56 -21.24 11.52
CA ARG A 167 -8.76 -21.71 10.38
C ARG A 167 -7.66 -20.72 9.97
N PHE A 168 -7.80 -19.43 10.25
CA PHE A 168 -6.74 -18.45 10.02
C PHE A 168 -5.70 -18.46 11.15
N ARG A 169 -4.42 -18.56 10.77
CA ARG A 169 -3.27 -18.58 11.69
C ARG A 169 -2.12 -17.80 11.09
N GLU A 170 -1.34 -17.12 11.93
CA GLU A 170 -0.14 -16.39 11.48
C GLU A 170 1.14 -17.14 11.88
N ILE A 171 2.08 -17.23 10.95
CA ILE A 171 3.44 -17.72 11.16
C ILE A 171 4.31 -16.50 11.48
N GLY A 172 4.93 -16.49 12.65
CA GLY A 172 5.85 -15.42 13.04
C GLY A 172 7.06 -15.33 12.10
N GLU A 173 7.68 -14.15 11.97
CA GLU A 173 8.77 -13.88 11.01
C GLU A 173 9.98 -14.84 11.13
N ASN A 174 10.17 -15.46 12.28
CA ASN A 174 11.28 -16.38 12.55
C ASN A 174 10.93 -17.87 12.43
N ASP A 175 9.68 -18.22 12.15
CA ASP A 175 9.22 -19.61 12.18
C ASP A 175 9.26 -20.26 10.78
N LYS A 176 10.48 -20.34 10.25
CA LYS A 176 10.76 -20.94 8.93
C LYS A 176 10.52 -22.45 8.91
N ASP A 177 10.59 -23.09 10.07
CA ASP A 177 10.43 -24.54 10.17
C ASP A 177 8.96 -24.96 10.06
N THR A 178 8.03 -24.18 10.62
CA THR A 178 6.59 -24.40 10.41
C THR A 178 6.21 -24.31 8.94
N LEU A 179 6.72 -23.33 8.19
CA LEU A 179 6.44 -23.22 6.75
C LEU A 179 6.98 -24.44 5.96
N LYS A 180 8.18 -24.93 6.29
CA LYS A 180 8.74 -26.14 5.65
C LYS A 180 7.92 -27.38 5.97
N GLN A 181 7.47 -27.51 7.22
CA GLN A 181 6.61 -28.61 7.65
C GLN A 181 5.27 -28.59 6.92
N LEU A 182 4.66 -27.41 6.74
CA LEU A 182 3.40 -27.27 5.99
C LEU A 182 3.53 -27.76 4.54
N ILE A 183 4.59 -27.36 3.85
CA ILE A 183 4.88 -27.80 2.48
C ILE A 183 5.10 -29.32 2.45
N SER A 184 5.75 -29.88 3.47
CA SER A 184 6.10 -31.31 3.55
C SER A 184 4.89 -32.20 3.90
N ASN A 185 3.99 -31.71 4.75
CA ASN A 185 2.87 -32.48 5.28
C ASN A 185 1.68 -32.57 4.30
N ARG A 186 1.71 -31.84 3.17
CA ARG A 186 0.62 -31.78 2.17
C ARG A 186 -0.76 -31.50 2.77
N GLU A 187 -0.80 -30.76 3.88
CA GLU A 187 -2.07 -30.31 4.45
C GLU A 187 -2.79 -29.40 3.44
N LYS A 188 -4.11 -29.57 3.30
CA LYS A 188 -4.95 -28.65 2.52
C LYS A 188 -4.85 -27.25 3.14
N SER A 189 -4.05 -26.39 2.51
CA SER A 189 -3.68 -25.10 3.06
C SER A 189 -3.67 -24.03 2.00
N LEU A 190 -4.06 -22.81 2.37
CA LEU A 190 -3.88 -21.59 1.60
C LEU A 190 -2.85 -20.71 2.31
N ILE A 191 -1.89 -20.16 1.56
CA ILE A 191 -0.89 -19.25 2.11
C ILE A 191 -1.24 -17.81 1.72
N ILE A 192 -1.21 -16.90 2.71
CA ILE A 192 -1.37 -15.46 2.51
C ILE A 192 -0.05 -14.78 2.86
N ALA A 193 0.57 -14.14 1.87
CA ALA A 193 1.72 -13.25 2.10
C ALA A 193 1.23 -11.84 2.43
N GLY A 194 1.66 -11.28 3.56
CA GLY A 194 1.21 -9.97 4.03
C GLY A 194 1.69 -8.76 3.21
N ASN A 195 2.74 -8.92 2.41
CA ASN A 195 3.29 -7.89 1.54
C ASN A 195 4.03 -8.49 0.33
N ALA A 196 4.44 -7.65 -0.61
CA ALA A 196 5.09 -8.08 -1.85
C ALA A 196 6.44 -8.79 -1.60
N GLU A 197 7.20 -8.37 -0.59
CA GLU A 197 8.48 -9.00 -0.25
C GLU A 197 8.30 -10.44 0.25
N ALA A 198 7.33 -10.65 1.15
CA ALA A 198 6.96 -11.99 1.61
C ALA A 198 6.44 -12.84 0.44
N GLY A 199 5.64 -12.25 -0.46
CA GLY A 199 5.14 -12.91 -1.66
C GLY A 199 6.28 -13.38 -2.57
N ARG A 200 7.24 -12.51 -2.87
CA ARG A 200 8.44 -12.82 -3.67
C ARG A 200 9.24 -13.98 -3.07
N GLN A 201 9.52 -13.93 -1.78
CA GLN A 201 10.27 -15.00 -1.10
C GLN A 201 9.53 -16.34 -1.11
N LEU A 202 8.20 -16.33 -1.05
CA LEU A 202 7.38 -17.54 -1.12
C LEU A 202 7.33 -18.10 -2.55
N ILE A 203 7.17 -17.25 -3.56
CA ILE A 203 7.21 -17.65 -4.97
C ILE A 203 8.55 -18.33 -5.29
N ASP A 204 9.66 -17.75 -4.86
CA ASP A 204 11.00 -18.32 -5.09
C ASP A 204 11.12 -19.71 -4.43
N LYS A 205 10.66 -19.85 -3.18
CA LYS A 205 10.66 -21.15 -2.47
C LYS A 205 9.75 -22.18 -3.12
N PHE A 206 8.58 -21.76 -3.61
CA PHE A 206 7.60 -22.65 -4.23
C PHE A 206 7.98 -23.09 -5.63
N SER A 207 8.91 -22.39 -6.29
CA SER A 207 9.43 -22.80 -7.60
C SER A 207 10.14 -24.16 -7.59
N GLU A 208 10.62 -24.61 -6.42
CA GLU A 208 11.29 -25.89 -6.22
C GLU A 208 10.33 -27.01 -5.78
N VAL A 209 9.05 -26.69 -5.57
CA VAL A 209 8.03 -27.62 -5.06
C VAL A 209 7.14 -28.07 -6.23
N GLU A 210 6.97 -29.37 -6.42
CA GLU A 210 6.20 -29.94 -7.54
C GLU A 210 4.71 -29.52 -7.53
N SER A 211 4.13 -29.33 -6.34
CA SER A 211 2.74 -28.90 -6.15
C SER A 211 2.65 -28.00 -4.91
N PRO A 212 3.02 -26.70 -5.04
CA PRO A 212 2.97 -25.78 -3.92
C PRO A 212 1.52 -25.50 -3.49
N PRO A 213 1.29 -25.13 -2.22
CA PRO A 213 -0.02 -24.66 -1.80
C PRO A 213 -0.38 -23.35 -2.55
N PRO A 214 -1.67 -23.07 -2.78
CA PRO A 214 -2.11 -21.81 -3.37
C PRO A 214 -1.62 -20.61 -2.54
N LEU A 215 -1.28 -19.53 -3.23
CA LEU A 215 -0.68 -18.34 -2.64
C LEU A 215 -1.47 -17.08 -3.02
N VAL A 216 -1.81 -16.27 -2.02
CA VAL A 216 -2.38 -14.92 -2.20
C VAL A 216 -1.44 -13.89 -1.59
N VAL A 217 -1.29 -12.74 -2.22
CA VAL A 217 -0.38 -11.68 -1.75
C VAL A 217 -1.15 -10.39 -1.48
N LEU A 218 -1.07 -9.86 -0.27
CA LEU A 218 -1.82 -8.67 0.16
C LEU A 218 -1.19 -7.35 -0.30
N GLU A 219 -0.53 -7.33 -1.46
CA GLU A 219 0.04 -6.13 -2.07
C GLU A 219 0.15 -6.27 -3.59
N ALA A 220 -0.58 -5.43 -4.33
CA ALA A 220 -0.65 -5.41 -5.79
C ALA A 220 0.55 -4.73 -6.48
N SER A 221 1.78 -4.98 -6.02
CA SER A 221 2.97 -4.45 -6.70
C SER A 221 3.06 -4.96 -8.15
N PRO A 222 3.73 -4.25 -9.08
CA PRO A 222 3.89 -4.71 -10.45
C PRO A 222 4.47 -6.12 -10.56
N GLU A 223 5.39 -6.48 -9.66
CA GLU A 223 5.96 -7.83 -9.60
C GLU A 223 4.91 -8.90 -9.25
N MET A 224 4.05 -8.62 -8.26
CA MET A 224 3.00 -9.56 -7.86
C MET A 224 1.90 -9.65 -8.90
N LEU A 225 1.54 -8.56 -9.55
CA LEU A 225 0.59 -8.58 -10.67
C LEU A 225 1.16 -9.37 -11.88
N PHE A 226 2.47 -9.34 -12.15
CA PHE A 226 3.08 -10.25 -13.12
C PHE A 226 3.05 -11.71 -12.66
N ALA A 227 3.28 -11.97 -11.38
CA ALA A 227 3.17 -13.31 -10.82
C ALA A 227 1.74 -13.87 -10.95
N LEU A 228 0.73 -13.02 -10.78
CA LEU A 228 -0.69 -13.33 -11.00
C LEU A 228 -0.96 -13.76 -12.44
N LEU A 229 -0.48 -12.99 -13.43
CA LEU A 229 -0.61 -13.34 -14.86
C LEU A 229 0.12 -14.64 -15.23
N GLN A 230 1.18 -14.97 -14.52
CA GLN A 230 1.94 -16.22 -14.72
C GLN A 230 1.32 -17.42 -14.01
N GLY A 231 0.20 -17.24 -13.28
CA GLY A 231 -0.43 -18.30 -12.49
C GLY A 231 0.42 -18.77 -11.31
N LYS A 232 1.33 -17.94 -10.81
CA LYS A 232 2.18 -18.25 -9.64
C LYS A 232 1.48 -17.96 -8.31
N ILE A 233 0.46 -17.11 -8.35
CA ILE A 233 -0.39 -16.72 -7.22
C ILE A 233 -1.84 -16.65 -7.70
N GLU A 234 -2.78 -16.82 -6.78
CA GLU A 234 -4.22 -16.87 -7.05
C GLU A 234 -4.86 -15.49 -7.13
N ALA A 235 -4.39 -14.56 -6.28
CA ALA A 235 -4.93 -13.21 -6.16
C ALA A 235 -3.93 -12.25 -5.52
N VAL A 236 -4.15 -10.95 -5.74
CA VAL A 236 -3.48 -9.89 -4.97
C VAL A 236 -4.48 -8.90 -4.39
N VAL A 237 -4.11 -8.19 -3.31
CA VAL A 237 -4.93 -7.07 -2.80
C VAL A 237 -4.31 -5.75 -3.22
N ASP A 238 -5.11 -4.92 -3.91
CA ASP A 238 -4.76 -3.54 -4.22
C ASP A 238 -5.43 -2.60 -3.23
N PHE A 239 -4.63 -1.83 -2.48
CA PHE A 239 -5.13 -0.85 -1.51
C PHE A 239 -5.61 0.46 -2.16
N LYS A 240 -5.64 0.53 -3.49
CA LYS A 240 -6.16 1.66 -4.26
C LYS A 240 -5.50 3.00 -3.91
N PRO A 241 -4.16 3.13 -4.05
CA PRO A 241 -3.48 4.41 -3.91
C PRO A 241 -4.08 5.54 -4.79
N SER A 242 -4.71 5.21 -5.92
CA SER A 242 -5.44 6.17 -6.76
C SER A 242 -6.67 6.77 -6.07
N GLN A 243 -7.42 5.95 -5.33
CA GLN A 243 -8.56 6.41 -4.53
C GLN A 243 -8.10 7.39 -3.44
N LEU A 244 -7.05 7.02 -2.70
CA LEU A 244 -6.48 7.91 -1.69
C LEU A 244 -5.98 9.23 -2.29
N ALA A 245 -5.36 9.19 -3.47
CA ALA A 245 -4.90 10.39 -4.16
C ALA A 245 -6.06 11.34 -4.50
N GLN A 246 -7.19 10.79 -4.96
CA GLN A 246 -8.38 11.57 -5.27
C GLN A 246 -8.99 12.19 -4.02
N GLU A 247 -9.08 11.43 -2.92
CA GLU A 247 -9.59 11.93 -1.64
C GLU A 247 -8.67 12.99 -1.02
N ILE A 248 -7.35 12.86 -1.19
CA ILE A 248 -6.41 13.91 -0.82
C ILE A 248 -6.65 15.20 -1.62
N ALA A 249 -6.91 15.10 -2.93
CA ALA A 249 -7.22 16.28 -3.74
C ALA A 249 -8.51 16.96 -3.25
N ASN A 250 -9.56 16.18 -2.98
CA ASN A 250 -10.82 16.68 -2.41
C ASN A 250 -10.61 17.34 -1.03
N LEU A 251 -9.77 16.73 -0.19
CA LEU A 251 -9.42 17.22 1.14
C LEU A 251 -8.69 18.57 1.06
N ILE A 252 -7.76 18.72 0.13
CA ILE A 252 -7.06 19.98 -0.15
C ILE A 252 -8.06 21.07 -0.54
N ASP A 253 -9.00 20.78 -1.43
CA ASP A 253 -10.03 21.73 -1.86
C ASP A 253 -10.93 22.16 -0.69
N CYS A 254 -11.33 21.23 0.18
CA CYS A 254 -12.08 21.52 1.40
C CYS A 254 -11.29 22.44 2.35
N PHE A 255 -10.02 22.14 2.57
CA PHE A 255 -9.16 22.91 3.46
C PHE A 255 -8.91 24.32 2.90
N CYS A 256 -8.61 24.47 1.61
CA CYS A 256 -8.47 25.77 0.95
C CYS A 256 -9.76 26.61 1.01
N ALA A 257 -10.93 25.97 0.98
CA ALA A 257 -12.22 26.63 1.04
C ALA A 257 -12.71 26.93 2.47
N ASN A 258 -11.88 26.67 3.50
CA ASN A 258 -12.25 26.75 4.92
C ASN A 258 -13.53 25.96 5.27
N LYS A 259 -13.75 24.84 4.58
CA LYS A 259 -14.85 23.91 4.89
C LYS A 259 -14.45 23.01 6.07
N PRO A 260 -15.42 22.43 6.79
CA PRO A 260 -15.14 21.42 7.81
C PRO A 260 -14.30 20.28 7.24
N ILE A 261 -13.22 19.94 7.94
CA ILE A 261 -12.34 18.84 7.58
C ILE A 261 -13.00 17.54 8.03
N PRO A 262 -13.17 16.54 7.14
CA PRO A 262 -13.74 15.26 7.54
C PRO A 262 -12.84 14.57 8.56
N GLU A 263 -13.43 13.86 9.51
CA GLU A 263 -12.65 13.07 10.47
C GLU A 263 -11.90 11.92 9.77
N PHE A 264 -12.53 11.32 8.75
CA PHE A 264 -11.99 10.18 8.00
C PHE A 264 -12.07 10.39 6.49
N ILE A 265 -11.05 9.92 5.79
CA ILE A 265 -11.07 9.46 4.41
C ILE A 265 -11.15 7.94 4.45
N THR A 266 -12.09 7.34 3.74
CA THR A 266 -12.20 5.88 3.63
C THR A 266 -11.62 5.42 2.30
N ILE A 267 -10.79 4.37 2.34
CA ILE A 267 -10.35 3.63 1.16
C ILE A 267 -10.85 2.20 1.20
N HIS A 268 -11.14 1.66 0.03
CA HIS A 268 -11.73 0.35 -0.18
C HIS A 268 -10.76 -0.51 -1.01
N PRO A 269 -9.94 -1.36 -0.37
CA PRO A 269 -9.07 -2.28 -1.08
C PRO A 269 -9.87 -3.23 -1.96
N CYS A 270 -9.26 -3.70 -3.04
CA CYS A 270 -9.88 -4.62 -3.98
C CYS A 270 -9.05 -5.90 -4.12
N LEU A 271 -9.73 -7.04 -4.21
CA LEU A 271 -9.10 -8.30 -4.58
C LEU A 271 -8.97 -8.38 -6.11
N ILE A 272 -7.74 -8.40 -6.58
CA ILE A 272 -7.42 -8.51 -8.01
C ILE A 272 -7.18 -9.97 -8.35
N LEU A 273 -7.96 -10.46 -9.30
CA LEU A 273 -7.89 -11.81 -9.88
C LEU A 273 -7.36 -11.72 -11.32
N PRO A 274 -6.95 -12.84 -11.94
CA PRO A 274 -6.40 -12.80 -13.30
C PRO A 274 -7.33 -12.14 -14.32
N HIS A 275 -8.64 -12.31 -14.16
CA HIS A 275 -9.66 -11.75 -15.07
C HIS A 275 -10.05 -10.30 -14.76
N SER A 276 -9.71 -9.77 -13.57
CA SER A 276 -9.99 -8.39 -13.16
C SER A 276 -8.70 -7.56 -13.03
N ILE A 277 -7.60 -8.01 -13.63
CA ILE A 277 -6.29 -7.37 -13.47
C ILE A 277 -6.27 -5.90 -13.90
N GLU A 278 -7.13 -5.52 -14.85
CA GLU A 278 -7.26 -4.13 -15.32
C GLU A 278 -7.76 -3.15 -14.25
N GLU A 279 -8.34 -3.65 -13.16
CA GLU A 279 -8.79 -2.84 -12.04
C GLU A 279 -7.65 -2.44 -11.10
N ALA A 280 -6.46 -3.05 -11.20
CA ALA A 280 -5.33 -2.70 -10.36
C ALA A 280 -4.71 -1.35 -10.77
N ASP A 281 -4.37 -0.49 -9.81
CA ASP A 281 -3.67 0.77 -10.08
C ASP A 281 -2.30 0.52 -10.75
N GLY A 282 -1.66 -0.60 -10.40
CA GLY A 282 -0.44 -1.10 -11.04
C GLY A 282 -0.60 -1.56 -12.49
N TYR A 283 -1.82 -1.74 -13.01
CA TYR A 283 -2.06 -2.33 -14.33
C TYR A 283 -1.49 -1.49 -15.48
N GLU A 284 -1.52 -0.16 -15.38
CA GLU A 284 -0.97 0.73 -16.41
C GLU A 284 0.53 0.43 -16.67
N VAL A 285 1.27 0.06 -15.63
CA VAL A 285 2.68 -0.31 -15.75
C VAL A 285 2.82 -1.63 -16.50
N ILE A 286 1.97 -2.61 -16.19
CA ILE A 286 1.99 -3.93 -16.82
C ILE A 286 1.57 -3.86 -18.28
N SER A 287 0.47 -3.19 -18.59
CA SER A 287 -0.04 -3.09 -19.95
C SER A 287 1.02 -2.50 -20.89
N ARG A 288 1.72 -1.45 -20.45
CA ARG A 288 2.84 -0.87 -21.21
C ARG A 288 4.00 -1.83 -21.39
N CYS A 289 4.32 -2.66 -20.38
CA CYS A 289 5.40 -3.64 -20.50
C CYS A 289 5.05 -4.80 -21.45
N LEU A 290 3.78 -5.22 -21.46
CA LEU A 290 3.28 -6.27 -22.35
C LEU A 290 3.14 -5.79 -23.80
N MET A 291 2.78 -4.52 -24.02
CA MET A 291 2.72 -3.91 -25.36
C MET A 291 4.10 -3.59 -25.96
N CYS A 292 5.19 -3.71 -25.19
CA CYS A 292 6.56 -3.55 -25.68
C CYS A 292 7.18 -4.87 -26.22
N GLN A 293 6.37 -5.92 -26.41
CA GLN A 293 6.77 -7.19 -27.02
C GLN A 293 6.36 -7.25 -28.49
#